data_AF-A0A8C6FFZ3-F1
#
_entry.id   AF-A0A8C6FFZ3-F1
#
_cell.length_a   1.000
_cell.length_b   1.000
_cell.length_c   1.000
_cell.angle_alpha   90.00
_cell.angle_beta   90.00
_cell.angle_gamma   90.00
#
_symmetry.space_group_name_H-M   'P 1'
#
loop_
_entity.id
_entity.type
_entity.pdbx_description
1 polymer ?
#
loop_
_entity_poly.entity_id
_entity_poly.type
_entity_poly.pdbx_seq_one_letter_code
_entity_poly.pdbx_strand_id
1 'polypeptide(L)'
;MEGDAPDTAAAHYKPASPSQDACVYNSCYCEENIWKLCEYIKNHDQYPLEECYAVFISNERKMIPIWKQQARPGDGPVTWDYHVVLLHVSMGTEESLPRRIPASRLEIPR
;
A
#
# COMPACT_ATOMS: atom_id res chain seq x y z
N MET A 1 -25.35 -9.40 -23.85
CA MET A 1 -24.17 -8.64 -24.32
C MET A 1 -24.06 -7.45 -23.39
N GLU A 2 -23.59 -7.67 -22.16
CA GLU A 2 -23.10 -6.57 -21.35
C GLU A 2 -21.74 -6.18 -21.92
N GLY A 3 -21.72 -5.05 -22.62
CA GLY A 3 -20.48 -4.38 -22.96
C GLY A 3 -20.00 -3.65 -21.72
N ASP A 4 -18.95 -4.18 -21.10
CA ASP A 4 -18.17 -3.43 -20.12
C ASP A 4 -17.59 -2.21 -20.86
N ALA A 5 -18.01 -1.03 -20.42
CA ALA A 5 -17.41 0.21 -20.86
C ALA A 5 -15.93 0.21 -20.46
N PRO A 6 -15.02 0.75 -21.30
CA PRO A 6 -13.62 0.86 -20.92
C PRO A 6 -13.52 1.79 -19.71
N ASP A 7 -13.11 1.20 -18.59
CA ASP A 7 -12.83 1.84 -17.31
C ASP A 7 -11.99 3.10 -17.58
N THR A 8 -12.67 4.25 -17.58
CA THR A 8 -12.07 5.49 -18.07
C THR A 8 -11.27 6.08 -16.92
N ALA A 9 -9.94 5.98 -17.06
CA ALA A 9 -8.92 6.66 -16.28
C ALA A 9 -8.73 6.19 -14.83
N ALA A 10 -8.10 5.02 -14.67
CA ALA A 10 -7.05 4.92 -13.66
C ALA A 10 -6.03 6.02 -13.96
N ALA A 11 -6.12 7.15 -13.24
CA ALA A 11 -5.05 8.14 -13.22
C ALA A 11 -3.73 7.39 -13.05
N HIS A 12 -2.73 7.68 -13.90
CA HIS A 12 -1.44 6.99 -13.85
C HIS A 12 -0.87 7.10 -12.43
N TYR A 13 -0.94 6.01 -11.67
CA TYR A 13 -0.37 5.94 -10.33
C TYR A 13 1.13 6.22 -10.43
N LYS A 14 1.59 7.24 -9.70
CA LYS A 14 3.01 7.49 -9.54
C LYS A 14 3.48 6.72 -8.31
N PRO A 15 4.49 5.85 -8.43
CA PRO A 15 5.03 5.13 -7.28
C PRO A 15 5.44 6.09 -6.16
N ALA A 16 5.18 5.69 -4.91
CA ALA A 16 5.65 6.39 -3.71
C ALA A 16 7.14 6.13 -3.42
N SER A 17 7.71 5.09 -4.04
CA SER A 17 9.11 4.69 -3.90
C SER A 17 9.93 5.06 -5.14
N PRO A 18 11.27 5.09 -5.05
CA PRO A 18 12.12 5.07 -6.24
C PRO A 18 11.99 3.73 -6.99
N SER A 19 12.73 3.57 -8.09
CA SER A 19 12.81 2.30 -8.81
C SER A 19 13.41 1.20 -7.93
N GLN A 20 13.07 -0.07 -8.24
CA GLN A 20 13.46 -1.21 -7.41
C GLN A 20 14.97 -1.30 -7.15
N ASP A 21 15.79 -0.96 -8.14
CA ASP A 21 17.26 -0.99 -8.09
C ASP A 21 17.86 0.17 -7.28
N ALA A 22 17.11 1.26 -7.09
CA ALA A 22 17.51 2.43 -6.33
C ALA A 22 17.02 2.40 -4.86
N CYS A 23 16.17 1.44 -4.51
CA CYS A 23 15.76 1.21 -3.12
C CYS A 23 16.93 0.62 -2.31
N VAL A 24 17.10 1.10 -1.07
CA VAL A 24 17.95 0.41 -0.09
C VAL A 24 17.35 -0.96 0.19
N TYR A 25 18.13 -2.01 -0.03
CA TYR A 25 17.67 -3.39 0.10
C TYR A 25 18.74 -4.29 0.71
N ASN A 26 18.35 -5.01 1.75
CA ASN A 26 19.12 -6.11 2.31
C ASN A 26 18.24 -7.36 2.43
N SER A 27 18.75 -8.50 1.97
CA SER A 27 18.00 -9.76 1.98
C SER A 27 17.76 -10.23 3.41
N CYS A 28 16.55 -10.73 3.71
CA CYS A 28 16.12 -11.14 5.05
C CYS A 28 15.98 -10.03 6.11
N TYR A 29 16.11 -8.75 5.73
CA TYR A 29 15.85 -7.58 6.58
C TYR A 29 14.69 -6.75 6.02
N CYS A 30 13.56 -7.42 5.74
CA CYS A 30 12.41 -6.78 5.08
C CYS A 30 11.82 -5.61 5.88
N GLU A 31 11.84 -5.69 7.19
CA GLU A 31 11.46 -4.64 8.13
C GLU A 31 12.31 -3.38 8.00
N GLU A 32 13.63 -3.51 7.85
CA GLU A 32 14.52 -2.37 7.63
C GLU A 32 14.33 -1.79 6.22
N ASN A 33 14.13 -2.65 5.23
CA ASN A 33 13.85 -2.22 3.86
C ASN A 33 12.55 -1.39 3.78
N ILE A 34 11.47 -1.85 4.44
CA ILE A 34 10.22 -1.09 4.50
C ILE A 34 10.37 0.18 5.34
N TRP A 35 11.14 0.14 6.44
CA TRP A 35 11.43 1.35 7.22
C TRP A 35 12.16 2.41 6.38
N LYS A 36 13.13 2.01 5.55
CA LYS A 36 13.82 2.90 4.62
C LYS A 36 12.91 3.46 3.52
N LEU A 37 11.94 2.68 3.05
CA LEU A 37 10.91 3.19 2.15
C LEU A 37 10.01 4.24 2.82
N CYS A 38 9.59 4.01 4.07
CA CYS A 38 8.82 4.99 4.83
C CYS A 38 9.64 6.27 5.07
N GLU A 39 10.93 6.15 5.41
CA GLU A 39 11.85 7.28 5.55
C GLU A 39 11.97 8.07 4.23
N TYR A 40 12.08 7.38 3.09
CA TYR A 40 12.09 8.01 1.78
C TYR A 40 10.81 8.81 1.53
N ILE A 41 9.64 8.19 1.71
CA ILE A 41 8.33 8.83 1.46
C ILE A 41 8.17 10.07 2.33
N LYS A 42 8.47 9.96 3.62
CA LYS A 42 8.42 11.07 4.58
C LYS A 42 9.28 12.27 4.16
N ASN A 43 10.42 12.02 3.52
CA ASN A 43 11.37 13.07 3.16
C ASN A 43 11.12 13.70 1.77
N HIS A 44 10.22 13.13 0.96
CA HIS A 44 9.98 13.58 -0.42
C HIS A 44 8.62 14.27 -0.62
N ASP A 45 7.74 14.28 0.39
CA ASP A 45 6.44 14.98 0.41
C ASP A 45 5.52 14.72 -0.81
N GLN A 46 5.74 13.63 -1.55
CA GLN A 46 4.91 13.25 -2.71
C GLN A 46 3.53 12.72 -2.27
N TYR A 47 3.51 11.95 -1.18
CA TYR A 47 2.32 11.38 -0.57
C TYR A 47 2.39 11.53 0.95
N PRO A 48 1.26 11.76 1.64
CA PRO A 48 1.21 11.73 3.09
C PRO A 48 1.68 10.39 3.62
N LEU A 49 2.51 10.39 4.67
CA LEU A 49 2.98 9.15 5.29
C LEU A 49 1.81 8.37 5.92
N GLU A 50 0.75 9.07 6.29
CA GLU A 50 -0.48 8.52 6.86
C GLU A 50 -1.25 7.60 5.89
N GLU A 51 -0.98 7.72 4.58
CA GLU A 51 -1.51 6.84 3.53
C GLU A 51 -0.66 5.56 3.36
N CYS A 52 0.47 5.46 4.07
CA CYS A 52 1.41 4.34 3.97
C CYS A 52 1.42 3.48 5.24
N TYR A 53 1.39 2.16 5.05
CA TYR A 53 1.38 1.19 6.14
C TYR A 53 2.51 0.18 5.97
N ALA A 54 3.28 -0.05 7.03
CA ALA A 54 4.14 -1.22 7.13
C ALA A 54 3.30 -2.43 7.55
N VAL A 55 3.15 -3.41 6.66
CA VAL A 55 2.30 -4.58 6.88
C VAL A 55 3.17 -5.77 7.24
N PHE A 56 3.09 -6.20 8.50
CA PHE A 56 3.70 -7.44 8.96
C PHE A 56 2.79 -8.61 8.64
N ILE A 57 3.33 -9.57 7.89
CA ILE A 57 2.67 -10.81 7.53
C ILE A 57 3.37 -11.90 8.33
N SER A 58 2.63 -12.58 9.21
CA SER A 58 3.12 -13.73 9.97
C SER A 58 1.93 -14.53 10.50
N ASN A 59 2.19 -15.63 11.19
CA ASN A 59 1.21 -16.40 11.95
C ASN A 59 1.85 -16.93 13.24
N GLU A 60 1.04 -17.51 14.13
CA GLU A 60 1.52 -18.04 15.42
C GLU A 60 2.68 -19.05 15.26
N ARG A 61 2.65 -19.82 14.17
CA ARG A 61 3.65 -20.85 13.88
C ARG A 61 4.90 -20.32 13.19
N LYS A 62 4.92 -19.02 12.81
CA LYS A 62 5.99 -18.43 12.02
C LYS A 62 6.32 -19.27 10.77
N MET A 63 5.27 -19.64 10.04
CA MET A 63 5.39 -20.41 8.81
C MET A 63 4.32 -19.93 7.83
N ILE A 64 4.63 -18.88 7.08
CA ILE A 64 3.74 -18.30 6.08
C ILE A 64 4.27 -18.58 4.66
N PRO A 65 3.48 -19.19 3.76
CA PRO A 65 3.88 -19.37 2.38
C PRO A 65 3.61 -18.09 1.58
N ILE A 66 4.64 -17.56 0.90
CA ILE A 66 4.49 -16.45 -0.06
C ILE A 66 5.01 -16.90 -1.43
N TRP A 67 4.17 -16.76 -2.46
CA TRP A 67 4.50 -17.07 -3.85
C TRP A 67 5.18 -15.89 -4.56
N LYS A 68 5.75 -16.15 -5.74
CA LYS A 68 6.39 -15.14 -6.60
C LYS A 68 7.52 -14.38 -5.87
N GLN A 69 8.28 -15.10 -5.06
CA GLN A 69 9.40 -14.58 -4.30
C GLN A 69 10.71 -14.75 -5.09
N GLN A 70 11.58 -13.74 -5.07
CA GLN A 70 12.86 -13.78 -5.78
C GLN A 70 13.78 -14.92 -5.33
N ALA A 71 13.73 -15.28 -4.04
CA ALA A 71 14.52 -16.38 -3.48
C ALA A 71 14.16 -17.76 -4.06
N ARG A 72 12.96 -17.89 -4.66
CA ARG A 72 12.53 -19.10 -5.38
C ARG A 72 11.76 -18.73 -6.64
N PRO A 73 12.45 -18.47 -7.75
CA PRO A 73 11.81 -18.25 -9.04
C PRO A 73 10.99 -19.49 -9.45
N GLY A 74 9.73 -19.29 -9.83
CA GLY A 74 8.80 -20.36 -10.21
C GLY A 74 7.45 -20.26 -9.51
N ASP A 75 6.73 -21.38 -9.44
CA ASP A 75 5.36 -21.44 -8.91
C ASP A 75 5.27 -22.02 -7.49
N GLY A 76 6.41 -22.33 -6.86
CA GLY A 76 6.47 -22.74 -5.46
C GLY A 76 6.54 -21.54 -4.51
N PRO A 77 5.99 -21.64 -3.29
CA PRO A 77 6.17 -20.60 -2.27
C PRO A 77 7.56 -20.67 -1.64
N VAL A 78 7.95 -19.56 -1.02
CA VAL A 78 8.97 -19.49 0.04
C VAL A 78 8.23 -19.44 1.37
N THR A 79 8.65 -20.25 2.33
CA THR A 79 8.09 -20.24 3.69
C THR A 79 8.91 -19.28 4.54
N TRP A 80 8.28 -18.22 5.01
CA TRP A 80 8.88 -17.21 5.89
C TRP A 80 8.37 -17.37 7.32
N ASP A 81 9.19 -16.97 8.29
CA ASP A 81 8.77 -16.76 9.68
C ASP A 81 7.93 -15.49 9.82
N TYR A 82 8.33 -14.43 9.13
CA TYR A 82 7.54 -13.23 8.87
C TYR A 82 8.01 -12.56 7.58
N HIS A 83 7.19 -11.68 7.03
CA HIS A 83 7.59 -10.80 5.95
C HIS A 83 6.92 -9.43 6.09
N VAL A 84 7.59 -8.38 5.63
CA VAL A 84 7.07 -7.01 5.70
C VAL A 84 6.97 -6.42 4.31
N VAL A 85 5.83 -5.80 4.02
CA VAL A 85 5.59 -5.05 2.77
C VAL A 85 5.07 -3.66 3.08
N LEU A 86 5.26 -2.72 2.15
CA LEU A 86 4.63 -1.41 2.20
C LEU A 86 3.28 -1.46 1.47
N LEU A 87 2.22 -1.01 2.12
CA LEU A 87 0.92 -0.77 1.50
C LEU A 87 0.69 0.74 1.40
N HIS A 88 0.49 1.26 0.20
CA HIS A 88 0.12 2.66 -0.04
C HIS A 88 -1.35 2.72 -0.45
N VAL A 89 -2.17 3.38 0.37
CA VAL A 89 -3.60 3.60 0.12
C VAL A 89 -3.75 4.95 -0.57
N SER A 90 -3.58 4.95 -1.89
CA SER A 90 -3.84 6.16 -2.69
C SER A 90 -5.31 6.50 -2.59
N MET A 91 -5.65 7.59 -1.91
CA MET A 91 -6.98 8.17 -2.04
C MET A 91 -7.11 8.63 -3.49
N GLY A 92 -7.90 7.93 -4.30
CA GLY A 92 -8.31 8.47 -5.59
C GLY A 92 -8.89 9.86 -5.34
N THR A 93 -8.58 10.82 -6.22
CA THR A 93 -9.23 12.13 -6.18
C THR A 93 -10.73 11.93 -5.97
N GLU A 94 -11.19 12.34 -4.80
CA GLU A 94 -12.59 12.44 -4.39
C GLU A 94 -13.33 13.41 -5.31
N GLU A 95 -13.62 12.98 -6.54
CA GLU A 95 -14.77 13.53 -7.25
C GLU A 95 -16.01 12.81 -6.70
N SER A 96 -16.58 13.43 -5.65
CA SER A 96 -17.94 13.25 -5.11
C SER A 96 -18.19 12.20 -4.01
N LEU A 97 -17.68 12.40 -2.79
CA LEU A 97 -18.58 12.30 -1.63
C LEU A 97 -19.34 13.62 -1.41
N PRO A 98 -20.66 13.61 -1.23
CA PRO A 98 -21.38 14.80 -0.79
C PRO A 98 -20.83 15.20 0.58
N ARG A 99 -20.33 16.43 0.64
CA ARG A 99 -19.75 17.10 1.81
C ARG A 99 -20.43 16.62 3.09
N ARG A 100 -19.65 16.07 4.03
CA ARG A 100 -20.08 15.84 5.42
C ARG A 100 -20.83 17.09 5.89
N ILE A 101 -22.14 16.96 6.13
CA ILE A 101 -22.93 18.02 6.74
C ILE A 101 -22.40 18.16 8.18
N PRO A 102 -21.90 19.34 8.59
CA PRO A 102 -21.48 19.54 9.96
C PRO A 102 -22.68 19.36 10.90
N ALA A 103 -22.44 18.75 12.06
CA ALA A 103 -23.46 18.42 13.07
C ALA A 103 -24.26 19.64 13.59
N SER A 104 -23.87 20.86 13.23
CA SER A 104 -24.57 22.11 13.55
C SER A 104 -25.89 22.33 12.80
N ARG A 105 -26.25 21.48 11.82
CA ARG A 105 -27.51 21.62 11.05
C ARG A 105 -28.65 20.69 11.48
N LEU A 106 -28.47 19.91 12.55
CA LEU A 106 -29.56 19.15 13.18
C LEU A 106 -30.29 20.01 14.22
N GLU A 107 -30.93 21.09 13.77
CA GLU A 107 -32.00 21.72 14.55
C GLU A 107 -33.34 21.29 13.94
N ILE A 108 -34.02 20.39 14.65
CA ILE A 108 -35.38 19.93 14.34
C ILE A 108 -36.32 21.06 14.79
N PRO A 109 -37.16 21.64 13.91
CA PRO A 109 -38.13 22.64 14.35
C PRO A 109 -39.19 21.97 15.23
N ARG A 110 -39.56 22.66 16.31
CA ARG A 110 -40.62 22.26 17.25
C ARG A 110 -41.98 22.15 16.58
#